data_AF-A0A7S3KQI2-F1
#
_entry.id   AF-A0A7S3KQI2-F1
#
_cell.length_a   1.000
_cell.length_b   1.000
_cell.length_c   1.000
_cell.angle_alpha   90.00
_cell.angle_beta   90.00
_cell.angle_gamma   90.00
#
_symmetry.space_group_name_H-M   'P 1'
#
loop_
_entity.id
_entity.type
_entity.pdbx_description
1 polymer ?
#
loop_
_entity_poly.entity_id
_entity_poly.type
_entity_poly.pdbx_seq_one_letter_code
_entity_poly.pdbx_strand_id
1 'polypeptide(L)'
;MGDYRNHSKETGIGLCNNYADLTKVNRAKKGELKEKVRLDMRLRKFAHYATRFKEHLKSVDLDKKRGEQLVSQIDFILAKSGNKYTLADFSFLNDVIELVLKARRAVANTYSMRFFMKGKRKKSFFDFMQGELELSLESLSRLLIKDITEFIEMGPDKSISLKEEFFKFKTDAAQIRSAVDTHFIKVLGSIKNDFPEVKEEEGKEELDSSDEDSGPVTSAKVEWTCYICTTNNKKND
;
A
#
# COMPACT_ATOMS: atom_id res chain seq x y z
N MET A 1 4.62 9.27 -1.07
CA MET A 1 6.02 8.80 -1.03
C MET A 1 6.89 10.02 -0.81
N GLY A 2 7.68 10.05 0.27
CA GLY A 2 8.52 11.20 0.63
C GLY A 2 9.89 11.14 -0.05
N ASP A 3 10.49 12.32 -0.22
CA ASP A 3 11.82 12.54 -0.80
C ASP A 3 12.92 12.13 0.20
N TYR A 4 13.86 11.28 -0.25
CA TYR A 4 14.97 10.74 0.54
C TYR A 4 15.90 11.84 1.10
N ARG A 5 16.02 12.99 0.42
CA ARG A 5 16.92 14.07 0.82
C ARG A 5 16.47 14.85 2.07
N ASN A 6 15.18 14.80 2.41
CA ASN A 6 14.61 15.58 3.51
C ASN A 6 14.22 14.74 4.73
N HIS A 7 14.76 13.52 4.86
CA HIS A 7 14.43 12.63 5.98
C HIS A 7 15.10 13.13 7.26
N SER A 8 14.42 14.01 7.99
CA SER A 8 14.92 14.62 9.22
C SER A 8 14.93 13.62 10.39
N LYS A 9 15.63 14.01 11.45
CA LYS A 9 16.02 13.21 12.63
C LYS A 9 14.88 12.49 13.38
N GLU A 10 13.62 12.77 13.08
CA GLU A 10 12.46 12.17 13.77
C GLU A 10 12.02 10.80 13.22
N THR A 11 12.40 10.40 12.00
CA THR A 11 11.91 9.14 11.39
C THR A 11 12.96 8.18 10.86
N GLY A 12 14.23 8.33 11.25
CA GLY A 12 15.14 7.17 11.21
C GLY A 12 16.29 7.22 10.20
N ILE A 13 17.06 8.31 10.20
CA ILE A 13 18.49 8.19 9.89
C ILE A 13 19.21 7.51 11.08
N GLY A 14 18.87 7.87 12.33
CA GLY A 14 19.48 7.29 13.54
C GLY A 14 18.97 5.91 13.97
N LEU A 15 17.83 5.45 13.44
CA LEU A 15 17.21 4.16 13.79
C LEU A 15 17.65 3.02 12.85
N CYS A 16 18.31 3.37 11.74
CA CYS A 16 18.83 2.46 10.71
C CYS A 16 20.36 2.30 10.80
N ASN A 17 20.99 2.70 11.91
CA ASN A 17 22.43 2.54 12.11
C ASN A 17 22.79 1.08 12.44
N ASN A 18 23.19 0.39 11.36
CA ASN A 18 24.25 -0.61 11.20
C ASN A 18 24.72 -1.40 12.44
N TYR A 19 24.52 -2.72 12.40
CA TYR A 19 25.13 -3.76 13.25
C TYR A 19 26.65 -3.57 13.50
N ALA A 20 27.37 -2.92 12.58
CA ALA A 20 28.78 -2.60 12.71
C ALA A 20 29.12 -1.62 13.85
N ASP A 21 28.18 -0.78 14.29
CA ASP A 21 28.42 0.22 15.35
C ASP A 21 28.17 -0.35 16.76
N LEU A 22 27.24 -1.29 16.90
CA LEU A 22 26.92 -1.96 18.18
C LEU A 22 27.98 -2.99 18.61
N THR A 23 28.68 -3.61 17.67
CA THR A 23 29.61 -4.73 17.94
C THR A 23 31.00 -4.30 18.43
N LYS A 24 31.30 -3.00 18.44
CA LYS A 24 32.60 -2.46 18.90
C LYS A 24 32.76 -2.43 20.42
N VAL A 25 31.69 -2.62 21.20
CA VAL A 25 31.70 -2.17 22.61
C VAL A 25 32.04 -3.24 23.65
N ASN A 26 31.91 -4.57 23.43
CA ASN A 26 32.39 -5.55 24.43
C ASN A 26 32.50 -7.00 23.91
N ARG A 27 33.70 -7.61 23.94
CA ARG A 27 33.96 -8.97 23.42
C ARG A 27 33.36 -10.09 24.28
N ALA A 28 33.23 -9.92 25.60
CA ALA A 28 32.72 -10.95 26.51
C ALA A 28 31.19 -11.13 26.48
N LYS A 29 30.44 -10.09 26.05
CA LYS A 29 28.97 -10.11 25.88
C LYS A 29 28.54 -10.21 24.42
N LYS A 30 29.45 -10.56 23.51
CA LYS A 30 29.20 -10.53 22.06
C LYS A 30 28.04 -11.45 21.64
N GLY A 31 27.91 -12.62 22.28
CA GLY A 31 26.81 -13.56 22.01
C GLY A 31 25.44 -13.03 22.50
N GLU A 32 25.35 -12.63 23.77
CA GLU A 32 24.13 -12.05 24.35
C GLU A 32 23.69 -10.76 23.64
N LEU A 33 24.66 -9.89 23.29
CA LEU A 33 24.39 -8.66 22.56
C LEU A 33 23.93 -8.94 21.13
N LYS A 34 24.54 -9.92 20.43
CA LYS A 34 24.08 -10.37 19.11
C LYS A 34 22.65 -10.88 19.16
N GLU A 35 22.32 -11.73 20.13
CA GLU A 35 20.98 -12.30 20.23
C GLU A 35 19.94 -11.24 20.60
N LYS A 36 20.27 -10.32 21.52
CA LYS A 36 19.42 -9.18 21.85
C LYS A 36 19.14 -8.29 20.62
N VAL A 37 20.15 -8.01 19.81
CA VAL A 37 20.00 -7.23 18.57
C VAL A 37 19.15 -7.98 17.55
N ARG A 38 19.36 -9.29 17.38
CA ARG A 38 18.56 -10.14 16.48
C ARG A 38 17.09 -10.15 16.88
N LEU A 39 16.79 -10.32 18.17
CA LEU A 39 15.43 -10.28 18.70
C LEU A 39 14.79 -8.91 18.50
N ASP A 40 15.51 -7.82 18.73
CA ASP A 40 15.03 -6.45 18.48
C ASP A 40 14.71 -6.23 16.98
N MET A 41 15.57 -6.69 16.07
CA MET A 41 15.32 -6.61 14.62
C MET A 41 14.07 -7.40 14.21
N ARG A 42 13.88 -8.61 14.74
CA ARG A 42 12.67 -9.42 14.51
C ARG A 42 11.41 -8.76 15.03
N LEU A 43 11.47 -8.18 16.23
CA LEU A 43 10.36 -7.46 16.84
C LEU A 43 9.98 -6.23 16.01
N ARG A 44 10.96 -5.46 15.53
CA ARG A 44 10.73 -4.30 14.67
C ARG A 44 10.12 -4.70 13.32
N LYS A 45 10.62 -5.77 12.69
CA LYS A 45 10.04 -6.34 11.48
C LYS A 45 8.57 -6.70 11.72
N PHE A 46 8.27 -7.44 12.78
CA PHE A 46 6.89 -7.78 13.14
C PHE A 46 6.03 -6.54 13.35
N ALA A 47 6.49 -5.57 14.14
CA ALA A 47 5.77 -4.34 14.42
C ALA A 47 5.46 -3.54 13.15
N HIS A 48 6.40 -3.46 12.20
CA HIS A 48 6.19 -2.80 10.92
C HIS A 48 5.02 -3.42 10.13
N TYR A 49 5.10 -4.72 9.84
CA TYR A 49 4.07 -5.40 9.05
C TYR A 49 2.72 -5.46 9.78
N ALA A 50 2.72 -5.67 11.10
CA ALA A 50 1.50 -5.65 11.90
C ALA A 50 0.83 -4.26 11.94
N THR A 51 1.62 -3.19 11.99
CA THR A 51 1.09 -1.81 11.95
C THR A 51 0.43 -1.54 10.61
N ARG A 52 1.09 -1.87 9.49
CA ARG A 52 0.53 -1.70 8.14
C ARG A 52 -0.75 -2.49 7.92
N PHE A 53 -0.78 -3.74 8.37
CA PHE A 53 -1.99 -4.56 8.36
C PHE A 53 -3.14 -3.87 9.09
N LYS A 54 -2.91 -3.41 10.34
CA LYS A 54 -3.92 -2.72 11.15
C LYS A 54 -4.35 -1.38 10.55
N GLU A 55 -3.42 -0.60 10.00
CA GLU A 55 -3.70 0.67 9.33
C GLU A 55 -4.64 0.46 8.13
N HIS A 56 -4.35 -0.54 7.29
CA HIS A 56 -5.22 -0.85 6.15
C HIS A 56 -6.61 -1.31 6.59
N LEU A 57 -6.72 -2.15 7.63
CA LEU A 57 -8.04 -2.53 8.18
C LEU A 57 -8.80 -1.33 8.74
N LYS A 58 -8.15 -0.43 9.48
CA LYS A 58 -8.77 0.82 9.94
C LYS A 58 -9.25 1.67 8.77
N SER A 59 -8.47 1.74 7.70
CA SER A 59 -8.87 2.47 6.49
C SER A 59 -10.04 1.81 5.76
N VAL A 60 -10.23 0.49 5.86
CA VAL A 60 -11.45 -0.19 5.36
C VAL A 60 -12.69 0.35 6.08
N ASP A 61 -12.64 0.52 7.40
CA ASP A 61 -13.78 1.05 8.17
C ASP A 61 -14.09 2.51 7.81
N LEU A 62 -13.05 3.32 7.56
CA LEU A 62 -13.21 4.70 7.11
C LEU A 62 -13.82 4.77 5.70
N ASP A 63 -13.33 3.95 4.77
CA ASP A 63 -13.86 3.91 3.40
C ASP A 63 -15.29 3.39 3.36
N LYS A 64 -15.66 2.46 4.26
CA LYS A 64 -17.05 2.02 4.40
C LYS A 64 -17.97 3.17 4.80
N LYS A 65 -17.58 3.94 5.82
CA LYS A 65 -18.35 5.13 6.26
C LYS A 65 -18.47 6.18 5.16
N ARG A 66 -17.40 6.41 4.40
CA ARG A 66 -17.43 7.32 3.24
C ARG A 66 -18.37 6.80 2.15
N GLY A 67 -18.37 5.50 1.89
CA GLY A 67 -19.31 4.86 0.97
C GLY A 67 -20.77 5.07 1.39
N GLU A 68 -21.09 4.91 2.68
CA GLU A 68 -22.44 5.16 3.23
C GLU A 68 -22.85 6.64 3.06
N GLN A 69 -21.91 7.58 3.27
CA GLN A 69 -22.14 9.01 3.04
C GLN A 69 -22.40 9.30 1.54
N LEU A 70 -21.61 8.69 0.66
CA LEU A 70 -21.74 8.85 -0.79
C LEU A 70 -23.09 8.33 -1.29
N VAL A 71 -23.55 7.17 -0.79
CA VAL A 71 -24.89 6.64 -1.08
C VAL A 71 -25.98 7.63 -0.63
N SER A 72 -25.84 8.21 0.56
CA SER A 72 -26.78 9.22 1.05
C SER A 72 -26.82 10.48 0.17
N GLN A 73 -25.68 10.89 -0.39
CA GLN A 73 -25.60 12.01 -1.35
C GLN A 73 -26.27 11.65 -2.69
N ILE A 74 -26.11 10.41 -3.17
CA ILE A 74 -26.80 9.93 -4.38
C ILE A 74 -28.32 9.98 -4.16
N ASP A 75 -28.81 9.47 -3.04
CA ASP A 75 -30.24 9.46 -2.71
C ASP A 75 -30.82 10.88 -2.66
N PHE A 76 -30.06 11.84 -2.09
CA PHE A 76 -30.44 13.25 -2.09
C PHE A 76 -30.58 13.82 -3.52
N ILE A 77 -29.60 13.56 -4.39
CA ILE A 77 -29.63 14.02 -5.79
C ILE A 77 -30.84 13.45 -6.52
N LEU A 78 -31.07 12.13 -6.39
CA LEU A 78 -32.19 11.46 -7.04
C LEU A 78 -33.52 12.04 -6.59
N ALA A 79 -33.73 12.24 -5.29
CA ALA A 79 -34.95 12.80 -4.73
C ALA A 79 -35.24 14.24 -5.21
N LYS A 80 -34.20 15.01 -5.53
CA LYS A 80 -34.33 16.41 -5.96
C LYS A 80 -34.32 16.61 -7.48
N SER A 81 -33.90 15.60 -8.24
CA SER A 81 -33.77 15.69 -9.70
C SER A 81 -35.06 15.49 -10.49
N GLY A 82 -36.19 15.17 -9.83
CA GLY A 82 -37.49 15.05 -10.50
C GLY A 82 -37.52 14.00 -11.62
N ASN A 83 -36.83 12.86 -11.44
CA ASN A 83 -36.64 11.78 -12.42
C ASN A 83 -35.71 12.09 -13.60
N LYS A 84 -35.00 13.23 -13.60
CA LYS A 84 -33.98 13.54 -14.62
C LYS A 84 -32.79 12.57 -14.58
N TYR A 85 -32.47 12.05 -13.40
CA TYR A 85 -31.41 11.08 -13.18
C TYR A 85 -31.95 9.84 -12.47
N THR A 86 -31.27 8.72 -12.67
CA THR A 86 -31.60 7.41 -12.12
C THR A 86 -30.42 6.83 -11.36
N LEU A 87 -30.64 5.75 -10.59
CA LEU A 87 -29.57 5.01 -9.92
C LEU A 87 -28.48 4.53 -10.92
N ALA A 88 -28.84 4.27 -12.18
CA ALA A 88 -27.89 3.84 -13.19
C ALA A 88 -26.81 4.90 -13.48
N ASP A 89 -27.15 6.19 -13.39
CA ASP A 89 -26.21 7.29 -13.64
C ASP A 89 -25.05 7.31 -12.64
N PHE A 90 -25.33 6.87 -11.41
CA PHE A 90 -24.41 6.85 -10.26
C PHE A 90 -23.87 5.44 -9.92
N SER A 91 -24.32 4.39 -10.61
CA SER A 91 -23.94 2.99 -10.34
C SER A 91 -22.43 2.77 -10.25
N PHE A 92 -21.65 3.48 -11.08
CA PHE A 92 -20.18 3.42 -11.06
C PHE A 92 -19.57 3.75 -9.69
N LEU A 93 -20.21 4.59 -8.88
CA LEU A 93 -19.73 4.92 -7.53
C LEU A 93 -19.85 3.74 -6.58
N ASN A 94 -20.90 2.93 -6.72
CA ASN A 94 -21.04 1.70 -5.94
C ASN A 94 -19.95 0.70 -6.33
N ASP A 95 -19.65 0.56 -7.62
CA ASP A 95 -18.55 -0.29 -8.10
C ASP A 95 -17.19 0.18 -7.55
N VAL A 96 -16.99 1.50 -7.46
CA VAL A 96 -15.79 2.09 -6.88
C VAL A 96 -15.69 1.79 -5.39
N ILE A 97 -16.78 1.97 -4.62
CA ILE A 97 -16.81 1.63 -3.19
C ILE A 97 -16.44 0.15 -2.98
N GLU A 98 -17.09 -0.75 -3.72
CA GLU A 98 -16.85 -2.19 -3.60
C GLU A 98 -15.39 -2.54 -3.91
N LEU A 99 -14.86 -2.01 -5.01
CA LEU A 99 -13.48 -2.26 -5.41
C LEU A 99 -12.48 -1.74 -4.37
N VAL A 100 -12.68 -0.53 -3.84
CA VAL A 100 -11.82 0.04 -2.79
C VAL A 100 -11.80 -0.84 -1.56
N LEU A 101 -12.97 -1.27 -1.06
CA LEU A 101 -13.06 -2.13 0.12
C LEU A 101 -12.40 -3.49 -0.10
N LYS A 102 -12.61 -4.10 -1.26
CA LYS A 102 -12.01 -5.38 -1.64
C LYS A 102 -10.50 -5.27 -1.79
N ALA A 103 -10.03 -4.27 -2.53
CA ALA A 103 -8.61 -4.02 -2.77
C ALA A 103 -7.87 -3.73 -1.46
N ARG A 104 -8.42 -2.87 -0.59
CA ARG A 104 -7.79 -2.52 0.68
C ARG A 104 -7.69 -3.70 1.65
N ARG A 105 -8.70 -4.58 1.69
CA ARG A 105 -8.62 -5.84 2.45
C ARG A 105 -7.53 -6.76 1.91
N ALA A 106 -7.38 -6.85 0.59
CA ALA A 106 -6.29 -7.65 0.02
C ALA A 106 -4.93 -7.05 0.35
N VAL A 107 -4.77 -5.73 0.21
CA VAL A 107 -3.53 -5.02 0.57
C VAL A 107 -3.19 -5.20 2.05
N ALA A 108 -4.17 -5.21 2.96
CA ALA A 108 -3.90 -5.56 4.35
C ALA A 108 -3.24 -6.95 4.44
N ASN A 109 -3.84 -7.95 3.80
CA ASN A 109 -3.32 -9.32 3.79
C ASN A 109 -1.97 -9.47 3.05
N THR A 110 -1.66 -8.61 2.06
CA THR A 110 -0.35 -8.65 1.39
C THR A 110 0.80 -8.36 2.35
N TYR A 111 0.60 -7.54 3.39
CA TYR A 111 1.63 -7.32 4.43
C TYR A 111 1.88 -8.59 5.25
N SER A 112 0.84 -9.35 5.60
CA SER A 112 0.99 -10.63 6.29
C SER A 112 1.73 -11.63 5.40
N MET A 113 1.39 -11.73 4.11
CA MET A 113 2.09 -12.60 3.16
C MET A 113 3.55 -12.19 2.99
N ARG A 114 3.83 -10.90 2.84
CA ARG A 114 5.18 -10.36 2.65
C ARG A 114 6.10 -10.58 3.85
N PHE A 115 5.54 -10.63 5.07
CA PHE A 115 6.29 -10.96 6.28
C PHE A 115 6.90 -12.37 6.23
N PHE A 116 6.14 -13.36 5.74
CA PHE A 116 6.56 -14.76 5.66
C PHE A 116 7.23 -15.15 4.34
N MET A 117 7.17 -14.30 3.32
CA MET A 117 7.78 -14.56 2.02
C MET A 117 9.30 -14.77 2.15
N LYS A 118 9.85 -15.69 1.36
CA LYS A 118 11.29 -15.95 1.23
C LYS A 118 11.77 -15.59 -0.17
N GLY A 119 13.09 -15.45 -0.33
CA GLY A 119 13.71 -15.11 -1.61
C GLY A 119 13.72 -13.61 -1.90
N LYS A 120 14.91 -13.04 -2.11
CA LYS A 120 15.09 -11.59 -2.32
C LYS A 120 14.41 -11.08 -3.58
N ARG A 121 14.58 -11.79 -4.71
CA ARG A 121 13.97 -11.42 -5.99
C ARG A 121 12.44 -11.45 -5.93
N LYS A 122 11.89 -12.51 -5.34
CA LYS A 122 10.45 -12.70 -5.11
C LYS A 122 9.87 -11.56 -4.26
N LYS A 123 10.52 -11.26 -3.14
CA LYS A 123 10.19 -10.11 -2.27
C LYS A 123 10.21 -8.78 -3.01
N SER A 124 11.28 -8.49 -3.76
CA SER A 124 11.40 -7.21 -4.48
C SER A 124 10.35 -7.07 -5.58
N PHE A 125 10.02 -8.16 -6.28
CA PHE A 125 8.97 -8.15 -7.30
C PHE A 125 7.59 -7.99 -6.66
N PHE A 126 7.34 -8.66 -5.55
CA PHE A 126 6.11 -8.48 -4.76
C PHE A 126 5.94 -7.04 -4.28
N ASP A 127 6.99 -6.45 -3.69
CA ASP A 127 6.96 -5.08 -3.17
C ASP A 127 6.66 -4.07 -4.29
N PHE A 128 7.20 -4.31 -5.49
CA PHE A 128 6.90 -3.51 -6.67
C PHE A 128 5.40 -3.57 -7.03
N MET A 129 4.84 -4.78 -7.18
CA MET A 129 3.42 -4.93 -7.53
C MET A 129 2.48 -4.42 -6.43
N GLN A 130 2.82 -4.65 -5.16
CA GLN A 130 2.09 -4.12 -4.02
C GLN A 130 2.08 -2.59 -4.05
N GLY A 131 3.21 -1.96 -4.36
CA GLY A 131 3.32 -0.51 -4.49
C GLY A 131 2.46 0.06 -5.62
N GLU A 132 2.40 -0.59 -6.78
CA GLU A 132 1.52 -0.20 -7.89
C GLU A 132 0.04 -0.28 -7.48
N LEU A 133 -0.34 -1.35 -6.78
CA LEU A 133 -1.69 -1.54 -6.26
C LEU A 133 -2.05 -0.48 -5.21
N GLU A 134 -1.18 -0.20 -4.23
CA GLU A 134 -1.42 0.81 -3.21
C GLU A 134 -1.57 2.21 -3.81
N LEU A 135 -0.71 2.58 -4.76
CA LEU A 135 -0.77 3.90 -5.40
C LEU A 135 -2.08 4.12 -6.16
N SER A 136 -2.48 3.13 -6.96
CA SER A 136 -3.75 3.18 -7.70
C SER A 136 -4.96 3.14 -6.76
N LEU A 137 -4.91 2.31 -5.71
CA LEU A 137 -5.98 2.20 -4.70
C LEU A 137 -6.18 3.51 -3.93
N GLU A 138 -5.10 4.16 -3.48
CA GLU A 138 -5.21 5.46 -2.80
C GLU A 138 -5.76 6.54 -3.73
N SER A 139 -5.43 6.48 -5.02
CA SER A 139 -6.02 7.38 -6.02
C SER A 139 -7.53 7.15 -6.18
N LEU A 140 -7.97 5.89 -6.15
CA LEU A 140 -9.39 5.52 -6.23
C LEU A 140 -10.16 5.89 -4.96
N SER A 141 -9.59 5.63 -3.78
CA SER A 141 -10.19 5.95 -2.48
C SER A 141 -10.42 7.45 -2.29
N ARG A 142 -9.58 8.32 -2.86
CA ARG A 142 -9.80 9.77 -2.86
C ARG A 142 -11.11 10.19 -3.53
N LEU A 143 -11.64 9.40 -4.47
CA LEU A 143 -12.93 9.68 -5.10
C LEU A 143 -14.08 9.56 -4.08
N LEU A 144 -13.96 8.68 -3.08
CA LEU A 144 -14.95 8.52 -2.01
C LEU A 144 -14.98 9.72 -1.04
N ILE A 145 -13.95 10.57 -1.07
CA ILE A 145 -13.87 11.77 -0.23
C ILE A 145 -14.57 12.95 -0.90
N LYS A 146 -14.73 12.93 -2.23
CA LYS A 146 -15.34 14.04 -2.96
C LYS A 146 -16.83 14.12 -2.64
N ASP A 147 -17.29 15.32 -2.32
CA ASP A 147 -18.72 15.60 -2.16
C ASP A 147 -19.36 15.72 -3.55
N ILE A 148 -20.18 14.74 -3.93
CA ILE A 148 -20.81 14.76 -5.25
C ILE A 148 -21.90 15.83 -5.38
N THR A 149 -22.34 16.44 -4.27
CA THR A 149 -23.30 17.54 -4.32
C THR A 149 -22.70 18.82 -4.88
N GLU A 150 -21.36 18.95 -4.89
CA GLU A 150 -20.64 20.06 -5.54
C GLU A 150 -20.85 20.06 -7.06
N PHE A 151 -21.15 18.90 -7.65
CA PHE A 151 -21.44 18.75 -9.07
C PHE A 151 -22.87 19.11 -9.45
N ILE A 152 -23.67 19.58 -8.51
CA ILE A 152 -25.04 20.02 -8.75
C ILE A 152 -25.06 21.53 -9.06
N GLU A 153 -25.91 21.92 -10.00
CA GLU A 153 -26.36 23.29 -10.18
C GLU A 153 -27.90 23.37 -10.08
N MET A 154 -28.41 24.50 -9.65
CA MET A 154 -29.85 24.75 -9.57
C MET A 154 -30.31 25.60 -10.75
N GLY A 155 -31.30 25.11 -11.48
CA GLY A 155 -32.00 25.85 -12.50
C GLY A 155 -32.93 26.94 -11.93
N PRO A 156 -33.38 27.88 -12.77
CA PRO A 156 -34.30 28.96 -12.39
C PRO A 156 -35.66 28.46 -11.86
N ASP A 157 -36.04 27.23 -12.20
CA ASP A 157 -37.25 26.52 -11.76
C ASP A 157 -37.03 25.68 -10.48
N LYS A 158 -35.88 25.82 -9.82
CA LYS A 158 -35.41 24.96 -8.71
C LYS A 158 -35.18 23.49 -9.10
N SER A 159 -35.11 23.18 -10.39
CA SER A 159 -34.66 21.85 -10.84
C SER A 159 -33.17 21.69 -10.59
N ILE A 160 -32.72 20.47 -10.34
CA ILE A 160 -31.30 20.14 -10.19
C ILE A 160 -30.77 19.54 -11.50
N SER A 161 -29.63 20.07 -11.96
CA SER A 161 -28.81 19.45 -13.01
C SER A 161 -27.41 19.13 -12.51
N LEU A 162 -26.81 18.11 -13.14
CA LEU A 162 -25.39 17.79 -12.98
C LEU A 162 -24.58 18.65 -13.95
N LYS A 163 -23.53 19.28 -13.42
CA LYS A 163 -22.57 20.06 -14.21
C LYS A 163 -21.69 19.16 -15.08
N GLU A 164 -21.03 19.74 -16.07
CA GLU A 164 -20.11 19.03 -16.97
C GLU A 164 -18.97 18.32 -16.22
N GLU A 165 -18.50 18.91 -15.10
CA GLU A 165 -17.44 18.35 -14.27
C GLU A 165 -17.81 16.97 -13.68
N PHE A 166 -19.10 16.66 -13.52
CA PHE A 166 -19.55 15.33 -13.09
C PHE A 166 -19.16 14.25 -14.10
N PHE A 167 -19.34 14.52 -15.40
CA PHE A 167 -19.05 13.55 -16.45
C PHE A 167 -17.55 13.34 -16.62
N LYS A 168 -16.76 14.41 -16.43
CA LYS A 168 -15.30 14.29 -16.31
C LYS A 168 -14.92 13.44 -15.10
N PHE A 169 -15.51 13.70 -13.94
CA PHE A 169 -15.29 12.91 -12.72
C PHE A 169 -15.64 11.43 -12.94
N LYS A 170 -16.75 11.11 -13.61
CA LYS A 170 -17.13 9.74 -13.97
C LYS A 170 -16.11 9.07 -14.89
N THR A 171 -15.59 9.81 -15.87
CA THR A 171 -14.55 9.31 -16.79
C THR A 171 -13.24 9.04 -16.06
N ASP A 172 -12.79 9.98 -15.22
CA ASP A 172 -11.59 9.84 -14.40
C ASP A 172 -11.72 8.64 -13.44
N ALA A 173 -12.90 8.47 -12.82
CA ALA A 173 -13.20 7.33 -11.95
C ALA A 173 -13.06 6.00 -12.68
N ALA A 174 -13.57 5.88 -13.91
CA ALA A 174 -13.46 4.67 -14.72
C ALA A 174 -11.99 4.33 -15.06
N GLN A 175 -11.18 5.34 -15.38
CA GLN A 175 -9.75 5.14 -15.68
C GLN A 175 -8.98 4.65 -14.46
N ILE A 176 -9.15 5.31 -13.31
CA ILE A 176 -8.48 4.93 -12.06
C ILE A 176 -8.95 3.53 -11.62
N ARG A 177 -10.24 3.23 -11.74
CA ARG A 177 -10.81 1.91 -11.44
C ARG A 177 -10.15 0.81 -12.28
N SER A 178 -10.00 1.04 -13.59
CA SER A 178 -9.32 0.10 -14.51
C SER A 178 -7.87 -0.16 -14.11
N ALA A 179 -7.15 0.88 -13.66
CA ALA A 179 -5.79 0.74 -13.15
C ALA A 179 -5.74 -0.13 -11.88
N VAL A 180 -6.66 0.10 -10.92
CA VAL A 180 -6.75 -0.71 -9.70
C VAL A 180 -7.07 -2.17 -10.04
N ASP A 181 -8.06 -2.43 -10.90
CA ASP A 181 -8.41 -3.79 -11.33
C ASP A 181 -7.20 -4.51 -11.95
N THR A 182 -6.46 -3.82 -12.82
CA THR A 182 -5.28 -4.36 -13.47
C THR A 182 -4.20 -4.75 -12.46
N HIS A 183 -3.83 -3.84 -11.56
CA HIS A 183 -2.81 -4.13 -10.54
C HIS A 183 -3.28 -5.20 -9.55
N PHE A 184 -4.57 -5.18 -9.19
CA PHE A 184 -5.17 -6.14 -8.28
C PHE A 184 -5.15 -7.56 -8.85
N ILE A 185 -5.56 -7.73 -10.11
CA ILE A 185 -5.51 -9.01 -10.81
C ILE A 185 -4.06 -9.48 -10.97
N LYS A 186 -3.13 -8.58 -11.29
CA LYS A 186 -1.70 -8.90 -11.40
C LYS A 186 -1.14 -9.43 -10.08
N VAL A 187 -1.34 -8.72 -8.97
CA VAL A 187 -0.89 -9.16 -7.63
C VAL A 187 -1.48 -10.52 -7.28
N LEU A 188 -2.80 -10.70 -7.40
CA LEU A 188 -3.44 -11.98 -7.06
C LEU A 188 -3.04 -13.12 -8.00
N GLY A 189 -2.86 -12.82 -9.28
CA GLY A 189 -2.41 -13.77 -10.29
C GLY A 189 -0.99 -14.28 -10.02
N SER A 190 -0.06 -13.37 -9.74
CA SER A 190 1.32 -13.74 -9.39
C SER A 190 1.36 -14.49 -8.05
N ILE A 191 0.54 -14.13 -7.06
CA ILE A 191 0.41 -14.92 -5.82
C ILE A 191 -0.10 -16.34 -6.10
N LYS A 192 -1.17 -16.47 -6.92
CA LYS A 192 -1.78 -17.77 -7.23
C LYS A 192 -0.84 -18.71 -7.98
N ASN A 193 -0.01 -18.15 -8.87
CA ASN A 193 0.90 -18.90 -9.72
C ASN A 193 2.32 -19.01 -9.15
N ASP A 194 2.51 -18.61 -7.89
CA ASP A 194 3.79 -18.58 -7.20
C ASP A 194 4.91 -17.78 -7.89
N PHE A 195 4.55 -16.63 -8.47
CA PHE A 195 5.46 -15.66 -9.10
C PHE A 195 6.26 -16.24 -10.27
N PRO A 196 5.58 -16.72 -11.34
CA PRO A 196 6.23 -17.34 -12.50
C PRO A 196 7.21 -16.39 -13.23
N GLU A 197 7.07 -15.08 -13.02
CA GLU A 197 7.94 -14.05 -13.60
C GLU A 197 9.33 -13.99 -12.93
N VAL A 198 9.49 -14.61 -11.76
CA VAL A 198 10.73 -14.61 -10.99
C VAL A 198 11.46 -15.92 -11.23
N LYS A 199 12.53 -15.88 -12.05
CA LYS A 199 13.45 -17.02 -12.17
C LYS A 199 14.29 -17.13 -10.90
N GLU A 200 14.09 -18.21 -10.14
CA GLU A 200 15.02 -18.57 -9.07
C GLU A 200 16.30 -19.16 -9.71
N GLU A 201 17.48 -18.79 -9.22
CA GLU A 201 18.73 -19.40 -9.64
C GLU A 201 18.89 -20.64 -8.78
N GLU A 202 18.78 -21.80 -9.42
CA GLU A 202 19.05 -23.08 -8.77
C GLU A 202 20.47 -23.05 -8.16
N GLY A 203 20.56 -23.27 -6.84
CA GLY A 203 21.84 -23.46 -6.15
C GLY A 203 22.38 -22.27 -5.34
N LYS A 204 21.67 -21.15 -5.23
CA LYS A 204 21.96 -20.11 -4.23
C LYS A 204 20.72 -19.84 -3.39
N GLU A 205 20.58 -20.55 -2.27
CA GLU A 205 19.79 -20.03 -1.17
C GLU A 205 20.43 -18.71 -0.74
N GLU A 206 19.95 -17.58 -1.28
CA GLU A 206 20.26 -16.27 -0.72
C GLU A 206 19.65 -16.24 0.68
N LEU A 207 20.49 -16.53 1.67
CA LEU A 207 20.17 -16.41 3.08
C LEU A 207 19.48 -15.07 3.32
N ASP A 208 18.24 -15.14 3.81
CA ASP A 208 17.54 -13.99 4.34
C ASP A 208 18.38 -13.48 5.52
N SER A 209 19.07 -12.35 5.32
CA SER A 209 19.92 -11.73 6.35
C SER A 209 19.15 -11.33 7.61
N SER A 210 17.82 -11.51 7.62
CA SER A 210 16.99 -11.29 8.79
C SER A 210 16.81 -12.53 9.69
N ASP A 211 17.28 -13.72 9.28
CA ASP A 211 16.98 -14.96 10.02
C ASP A 211 18.14 -15.75 10.63
N GLU A 212 19.44 -15.64 10.28
CA GLU A 212 20.52 -16.16 11.15
C GLU A 212 21.96 -15.70 10.83
N ASP A 213 22.79 -15.70 11.88
CA ASP A 213 24.22 -15.35 12.06
C ASP A 213 25.05 -14.88 10.85
N SER A 214 25.08 -13.57 10.61
CA SER A 214 26.21 -12.99 9.88
C SER A 214 27.38 -12.73 10.86
N GLY A 215 28.39 -13.60 10.78
CA GLY A 215 29.78 -13.23 11.02
C GLY A 215 30.18 -11.96 10.23
N PRO A 216 31.40 -11.44 10.40
CA PRO A 216 31.77 -10.15 9.82
C PRO A 216 31.63 -10.21 8.30
N VAL A 217 30.64 -9.51 7.76
CA VAL A 217 30.38 -9.42 6.31
C VAL A 217 31.56 -8.69 5.69
N THR A 218 32.38 -9.43 4.96
CA THR A 218 33.42 -8.87 4.09
C THR A 218 32.75 -8.11 2.95
N SER A 219 33.16 -6.85 2.81
CA SER A 219 32.91 -5.85 1.76
C SER A 219 32.44 -6.35 0.37
N ALA A 220 31.23 -6.85 0.26
CA ALA A 220 30.53 -7.00 -1.02
C ALA A 220 29.29 -6.11 -1.03
N LYS A 221 29.19 -5.28 -2.07
CA LYS A 221 28.11 -4.32 -2.32
C LYS A 221 26.79 -5.07 -2.54
N VAL A 222 25.88 -5.06 -1.56
CA VAL A 222 24.57 -5.73 -1.65
C VAL A 222 23.44 -4.69 -1.55
N GLU A 223 22.63 -4.56 -2.60
CA GLU A 223 21.35 -3.84 -2.55
C GLU A 223 20.38 -4.58 -1.62
N TRP A 224 19.73 -3.87 -0.71
CA TRP A 224 18.79 -4.46 0.24
C TRP A 224 17.57 -3.53 0.43
N THR A 225 16.41 -4.13 0.61
CA THR A 225 15.16 -3.43 0.94
C THR A 225 15.10 -3.23 2.44
N CYS A 226 14.93 -1.99 2.89
CA CYS A 226 14.83 -1.72 4.31
C CYS A 226 13.57 -2.39 4.89
N TYR A 227 13.73 -3.28 5.85
CA TYR A 227 12.61 -3.98 6.50
C TYR A 227 11.76 -3.06 7.41
N ILE A 228 12.20 -1.82 7.64
CA ILE A 228 11.52 -0.82 8.47
C ILE A 228 10.64 0.12 7.62
N CYS A 229 11.07 0.45 6.40
CA CYS A 229 10.36 1.42 5.55
C CYS A 229 10.10 0.94 4.13
N THR A 230 10.43 -0.32 3.82
CA THR A 230 10.21 -1.01 2.54
C THR A 230 10.85 -0.31 1.32
N THR A 231 11.73 0.66 1.54
CA THR A 231 12.47 1.33 0.46
C THR A 231 13.70 0.52 0.08
N ASN A 232 13.90 0.34 -1.23
CA ASN A 232 15.14 -0.20 -1.76
C ASN A 232 16.27 0.79 -1.55
N ASN A 233 17.40 0.33 -1.03
CA ASN A 233 18.65 1.09 -1.06
C ASN A 233 19.14 1.14 -2.52
N LYS A 234 18.56 2.02 -3.34
CA LYS A 234 19.10 2.35 -4.66
C LYS A 234 20.19 3.40 -4.47
N LYS A 235 21.36 3.14 -5.07
CA LYS A 235 22.41 4.15 -5.25
C LYS A 235 21.81 5.42 -5.83
N ASN A 236 22.12 6.57 -5.24
CA ASN A 236 22.35 7.76 -6.04
C ASN A 236 23.79 7.65 -6.54
N ASP A 237 23.99 7.76 -7.85
CA ASP A 237 25.30 8.05 -8.42
C ASP A 237 25.83 9.40 -7.92
#